data_AF-A0A7S2TWV6-F1
#
_entry.id   AF-A0A7S2TWV6-F1
#
_cell.length_a   1.000
_cell.length_b   1.000
_cell.length_c   1.000
_cell.angle_alpha   90.00
_cell.angle_beta   90.00
_cell.angle_gamma   90.00
#
_symmetry.space_group_name_H-M   'P 1'
#
loop_
_entity.id
_entity.type
_entity.pdbx_description
1 polymer ?
#
loop_
_entity_poly.entity_id
_entity_poly.type
_entity_poly.pdbx_seq_one_letter_code
_entity_poly.pdbx_strand_id
1 'polypeptide(L)'
;LDNLEDASAAAASVEASYDPYRTLMASGTLASVDPDRLLIKRVLLTGAPISVSKRLAVVRHMFFRPDDVRWFKPVELWTKHGLTGHILDAHGTKGYMKCSFNGHIKNHDTVCMSLYKRQYPPFDARDFD
;
A
#
# COMPACT_ATOMS: atom_id res chain seq x y z
N LEU A 1 14.07 -70.97 5.01
CA LEU A 1 12.85 -70.84 5.83
C LEU A 1 13.01 -69.62 6.74
N ASP A 2 13.46 -68.51 6.18
CA ASP A 2 12.69 -67.54 5.38
C ASP A 2 12.01 -66.54 6.32
N ASN A 3 12.84 -65.66 6.89
CA ASN A 3 12.34 -64.47 7.54
C ASN A 3 12.06 -63.43 6.46
N LEU A 4 10.77 -63.25 6.15
CA LEU A 4 10.12 -61.94 6.01
C LEU A 4 10.89 -60.88 5.20
N GLU A 5 11.15 -61.18 3.93
CA GLU A 5 11.16 -60.16 2.88
C GLU A 5 9.76 -60.16 2.27
N ASP A 6 8.99 -59.09 2.48
CA ASP A 6 7.95 -58.56 1.57
C ASP A 6 6.94 -57.70 2.34
N ALA A 7 7.24 -56.42 2.51
CA ALA A 7 6.23 -55.37 2.77
C ALA A 7 6.73 -53.91 2.67
N SER A 8 7.96 -53.61 2.23
CA SER A 8 8.40 -52.21 2.07
C SER A 8 8.28 -51.67 0.63
N ALA A 9 7.74 -52.47 -0.29
CA ALA A 9 7.56 -52.10 -1.71
C ALA A 9 6.45 -51.07 -2.01
N ALA A 10 5.89 -50.36 -1.02
CA ALA A 10 4.73 -49.48 -1.25
C ALA A 10 4.78 -48.11 -0.53
N ALA A 11 5.96 -47.59 -0.20
CA ALA A 11 6.08 -46.24 0.36
C ALA A 11 7.18 -45.37 -0.30
N ALA A 12 7.80 -45.84 -1.38
CA ALA A 12 8.96 -45.17 -2.00
C ALA A 12 8.61 -44.32 -3.24
N SER A 13 7.35 -43.89 -3.42
CA SER A 13 6.93 -43.21 -4.65
C SER A 13 6.00 -42.01 -4.50
N VAL A 14 5.95 -41.32 -3.35
CA VAL A 14 5.34 -39.96 -3.26
C VAL A 14 6.03 -39.09 -2.21
N GLU A 15 7.33 -38.85 -2.33
CA GLU A 15 7.94 -37.65 -1.72
C GLU A 15 8.96 -37.09 -2.72
N ALA A 16 8.46 -36.44 -3.77
CA ALA A 16 9.27 -35.46 -4.47
C ALA A 16 9.67 -34.39 -3.45
N SER A 17 10.93 -34.42 -3.04
CA SER A 17 11.55 -33.51 -2.09
C SER A 17 11.15 -32.06 -2.37
N TYR A 18 10.38 -31.47 -1.46
CA TYR A 18 10.19 -30.02 -1.38
C TYR A 18 11.52 -29.43 -0.90
N ASP A 19 12.42 -29.13 -1.85
CA ASP A 19 13.64 -28.35 -1.59
C ASP A 19 13.31 -26.86 -1.76
N PRO A 20 13.07 -26.11 -0.66
CA PRO A 20 12.67 -24.71 -0.74
C PRO A 20 13.78 -23.81 -1.33
N TYR A 21 14.99 -24.33 -1.57
CA TYR A 21 16.14 -23.57 -2.04
C TYR A 21 16.41 -23.68 -3.55
N ARG A 22 15.65 -24.50 -4.28
CA ARG A 22 15.83 -24.72 -5.74
C ARG A 22 14.60 -24.39 -6.58
N THR A 23 13.89 -23.32 -6.22
CA THR A 23 12.73 -22.86 -6.99
C THR A 23 13.11 -21.68 -7.88
N LEU A 24 13.04 -21.87 -9.20
CA LEU A 24 13.09 -20.76 -10.15
C LEU A 24 11.87 -19.86 -9.91
N MET A 25 12.08 -18.68 -9.32
CA MET A 25 10.99 -17.74 -8.99
C MET A 25 10.61 -16.83 -10.16
N ALA A 26 11.59 -16.39 -10.95
CA ALA A 26 11.39 -15.46 -12.06
C ALA A 26 12.43 -15.68 -13.17
N SER A 27 12.03 -15.43 -14.42
CA SER A 27 12.89 -15.36 -15.59
C SER A 27 12.57 -14.07 -16.34
N GLY A 28 13.58 -13.42 -16.93
CA GLY A 28 13.41 -12.15 -17.61
C GLY A 28 14.68 -11.73 -18.36
N THR A 29 14.60 -10.59 -19.04
CA THR A 29 15.71 -9.99 -19.79
C THR A 29 16.08 -8.64 -19.19
N LEU A 30 17.33 -8.21 -19.44
CA LEU A 30 17.82 -6.91 -18.99
C LEU A 30 17.13 -5.79 -19.78
N ALA A 31 16.40 -4.91 -19.08
CA ALA A 31 15.75 -3.76 -19.72
C ALA A 31 16.74 -2.61 -19.97
N SER A 32 17.35 -2.08 -18.91
CA SER A 32 18.38 -1.04 -18.97
C SER A 32 19.13 -0.95 -17.65
N VAL A 33 20.39 -0.52 -17.70
CA VAL A 33 21.19 -0.19 -16.50
C VAL A 33 21.27 1.32 -16.41
N ASP A 34 20.36 1.92 -15.64
CA ASP A 34 20.21 3.38 -15.54
C ASP A 34 20.05 3.81 -14.06
N PRO A 35 21.02 4.55 -13.50
CA PRO A 35 20.95 5.06 -12.12
C PRO A 35 19.95 6.22 -11.94
N ASP A 36 19.51 6.88 -13.02
CA ASP A 36 18.57 8.00 -12.96
C ASP A 36 17.11 7.53 -12.85
N ARG A 37 16.86 6.23 -13.01
CA ARG A 37 15.53 5.63 -12.87
C ARG A 37 15.00 5.79 -11.44
N LEU A 38 13.99 6.62 -11.28
CA LEU A 38 13.37 6.90 -9.97
C LEU A 38 12.42 5.78 -9.53
N LEU A 39 12.73 5.19 -8.38
CA LEU A 39 11.79 4.33 -7.64
C LEU A 39 11.00 5.19 -6.65
N ILE A 40 9.71 5.38 -6.92
CA ILE A 40 8.82 6.18 -6.07
C ILE A 40 7.80 5.27 -5.40
N LYS A 41 7.81 5.24 -4.07
CA LYS A 41 6.79 4.55 -3.27
C LYS A 41 5.62 5.49 -3.02
N ARG A 42 4.41 5.07 -3.38
CA ARG A 42 3.16 5.75 -3.03
C ARG A 42 2.63 5.24 -1.69
N VAL A 43 2.23 6.15 -0.82
CA VAL A 43 1.50 5.90 0.43
C VAL A 43 0.13 6.55 0.30
N LEU A 44 -0.93 5.79 0.57
CA LEU A 44 -2.30 6.29 0.53
C LEU A 44 -2.82 6.46 1.95
N LEU A 45 -3.17 7.69 2.33
CA LEU A 45 -3.91 7.96 3.55
C LEU A 45 -5.39 8.02 3.22
N THR A 46 -6.22 7.37 4.04
CA THR A 46 -7.66 7.27 3.81
C THR A 46 -8.45 7.87 4.97
N GLY A 47 -9.53 8.55 4.66
CA GLY A 47 -10.47 9.08 5.63
C GLY A 47 -11.92 8.86 5.20
N ALA A 48 -12.82 8.84 6.17
CA ALA A 48 -14.25 8.69 5.95
C ALA A 48 -14.97 10.03 6.16
N PRO A 49 -15.88 10.45 5.27
CA PRO A 49 -16.73 11.61 5.51
C PRO A 49 -17.72 11.31 6.66
N ILE A 50 -17.89 12.26 7.58
CA ILE A 50 -18.92 12.22 8.63
C ILE A 50 -20.13 13.05 8.21
N SER A 51 -19.87 14.31 7.87
CA SER A 51 -20.89 15.31 7.59
C SER A 51 -20.62 15.89 6.23
N VAL A 52 -21.63 15.89 5.38
CA VAL A 52 -21.56 16.38 4.01
C VAL A 52 -22.55 17.52 3.84
N SER A 53 -22.07 18.64 3.29
CA SER A 53 -22.89 19.80 2.95
C SER A 53 -22.51 20.34 1.58
N LYS A 54 -23.36 20.08 0.57
CA LYS A 54 -23.12 20.43 -0.84
C LYS A 54 -21.72 19.95 -1.27
N ARG A 55 -20.75 20.86 -1.36
CA ARG A 55 -19.34 20.62 -1.77
C ARG A 55 -18.37 20.49 -0.59
N LEU A 56 -18.81 20.79 0.62
CA LEU A 56 -18.02 20.71 1.84
C LEU A 56 -18.24 19.36 2.52
N ALA A 57 -17.18 18.80 3.08
CA ALA A 57 -17.29 17.62 3.93
C ALA A 57 -16.35 17.70 5.13
N VAL A 58 -16.78 17.14 6.25
CA VAL A 58 -15.93 16.90 7.41
C VAL A 58 -15.45 15.46 7.36
N VAL A 59 -14.14 15.25 7.31
CA VAL A 59 -13.49 13.94 7.18
C VAL A 59 -12.86 13.53 8.49
N ARG A 60 -12.98 12.24 8.85
CA ARG A 60 -12.38 11.62 10.03
C ARG A 60 -11.41 10.50 9.68
N HIS A 61 -10.60 10.15 10.69
CA HIS A 61 -9.68 9.01 10.67
C HIS A 61 -8.56 9.07 9.62
N MET A 62 -8.41 10.19 8.91
CA MET A 62 -7.21 10.43 8.09
C MET A 62 -6.04 10.93 8.94
N PHE A 63 -6.32 11.77 9.94
CA PHE A 63 -5.37 12.28 10.91
C PHE A 63 -5.97 12.20 12.33
N PHE A 64 -5.10 12.27 13.34
CA PHE A 64 -5.49 12.24 14.75
C PHE A 64 -5.13 13.51 15.51
N ARG A 65 -4.30 14.40 14.94
CA ARG A 65 -3.94 15.70 15.51
C ARG A 65 -4.24 16.83 14.53
N PRO A 66 -4.63 18.03 15.00
CA PRO A 66 -4.90 19.18 14.12
C PRO A 66 -3.64 19.72 13.45
N ASP A 67 -2.46 19.55 14.06
CA ASP A 67 -1.20 19.99 13.47
C ASP A 67 -0.84 19.20 12.21
N ASP A 68 -1.16 17.90 12.19
CA ASP A 68 -0.98 17.05 11.01
C ASP A 68 -1.87 17.54 9.85
N VAL A 69 -3.14 17.89 10.14
CA VAL A 69 -4.06 18.44 9.14
C VAL A 69 -3.52 19.74 8.53
N ARG A 70 -2.96 20.63 9.36
CA ARG A 70 -2.37 21.90 8.90
C ARG A 70 -1.12 21.68 8.08
N TRP A 71 -0.27 20.73 8.48
CA TRP A 71 0.94 20.35 7.76
C TRP A 71 0.64 19.84 6.35
N PHE A 72 -0.36 18.96 6.23
CA PHE A 72 -0.75 18.36 4.95
C PHE A 72 -1.79 19.18 4.16
N LYS A 73 -2.09 20.41 4.58
CA LYS A 73 -3.05 21.30 3.90
C LYS A 73 -2.77 21.55 2.41
N PRO A 74 -1.50 21.68 1.95
CA PRO A 74 -1.21 21.89 0.53
C PRO A 74 -1.46 20.67 -0.36
N VAL A 75 -1.69 19.49 0.21
CA VAL A 75 -1.84 18.25 -0.55
C VAL A 75 -3.27 18.13 -1.08
N GLU A 76 -3.38 17.79 -2.37
CA GLU A 76 -4.67 17.52 -3.01
C GLU A 76 -5.30 16.22 -2.49
N LEU A 77 -6.59 16.29 -2.22
CA LEU A 77 -7.43 15.16 -1.87
C LEU A 77 -8.18 14.68 -3.10
N TRP A 78 -8.38 13.36 -3.19
CA TRP A 78 -9.23 12.76 -4.21
C TRP A 78 -10.12 11.71 -3.57
N THR A 79 -11.25 11.39 -4.19
CA THR A 79 -12.16 10.36 -3.69
C THR A 79 -12.20 9.19 -4.64
N LYS A 80 -12.55 8.00 -4.15
CA LYS A 80 -12.68 6.81 -5.00
C LYS A 80 -13.71 6.99 -6.13
N HIS A 81 -14.66 7.90 -5.94
CA HIS A 81 -15.69 8.24 -6.93
C HIS A 81 -15.29 9.38 -7.87
N GLY A 82 -14.00 9.77 -7.91
CA GLY A 82 -13.46 10.69 -8.91
C GLY A 82 -13.64 12.18 -8.59
N LEU A 83 -13.98 12.53 -7.35
CA LEU A 83 -13.99 13.93 -6.92
C LEU A 83 -12.60 14.36 -6.46
N THR A 84 -12.26 15.61 -6.74
CA THR A 84 -11.02 16.25 -6.27
C THR A 84 -11.33 17.36 -5.29
N GLY A 85 -10.42 17.64 -4.37
CA GLY A 85 -10.63 18.59 -3.29
C GLY A 85 -9.36 18.97 -2.54
N HIS A 86 -9.52 19.85 -1.56
CA HIS A 86 -8.43 20.31 -0.70
C HIS A 86 -8.91 20.52 0.74
N ILE A 87 -7.96 20.54 1.66
CA ILE A 87 -8.21 20.81 3.08
C ILE A 87 -8.42 22.31 3.27
N LEU A 88 -9.50 22.70 3.93
CA LEU A 88 -9.76 24.08 4.32
C LEU A 88 -9.13 24.38 5.68
N ASP A 89 -9.53 23.64 6.70
CA ASP A 89 -9.04 23.82 8.06
C ASP A 89 -9.23 22.57 8.93
N ALA A 90 -8.49 22.50 10.02
CA ALA A 90 -8.69 21.50 11.06
C ALA A 90 -9.97 21.79 11.85
N HIS A 91 -10.71 20.74 12.19
CA HIS A 91 -11.96 20.81 12.92
C HIS A 91 -11.82 20.13 14.29
N GLY A 92 -11.59 20.95 15.33
CA GLY A 92 -11.42 20.48 16.71
C GLY A 92 -10.06 19.83 16.98
N THR A 93 -9.98 18.99 18.01
CA THR A 93 -8.71 18.45 18.54
C THR A 93 -8.37 17.03 18.07
N LYS A 94 -9.32 16.30 17.50
CA LYS A 94 -9.17 14.88 17.10
C LYS A 94 -8.58 14.66 15.71
N GLY A 95 -8.08 15.72 15.07
CA GLY A 95 -7.59 15.66 13.68
C GLY A 95 -8.68 15.49 12.64
N TYR A 96 -9.94 15.84 12.96
CA TYR A 96 -10.95 15.98 11.91
C TYR A 96 -10.62 17.18 11.05
N MET A 97 -11.00 17.14 9.78
CA MET A 97 -10.69 18.20 8.84
C MET A 97 -11.91 18.56 8.01
N LYS A 98 -12.07 19.85 7.77
CA LYS A 98 -13.06 20.37 6.84
C LYS A 98 -12.40 20.47 5.47
N CYS A 99 -13.01 19.84 4.46
CA CYS A 99 -12.51 19.79 3.10
C CYS A 99 -13.54 20.37 2.15
N SER A 100 -13.07 20.94 1.04
CA SER A 100 -13.92 21.32 -0.09
C SER A 100 -13.59 20.44 -1.29
N PHE A 101 -14.63 19.99 -1.98
CA PHE A 101 -14.55 19.21 -3.20
C PHE A 101 -15.18 19.95 -4.38
N ASN A 102 -14.88 19.51 -5.59
CA ASN A 102 -15.48 20.02 -6.83
C ASN A 102 -17.00 19.73 -6.93
N GLY A 103 -17.45 18.60 -6.37
CA GLY A 103 -18.83 18.12 -6.42
C GLY A 103 -19.39 17.66 -5.08
N HIS A 104 -20.57 17.03 -5.11
CA HIS A 104 -21.20 16.48 -3.92
C HIS A 104 -20.63 15.11 -3.56
N ILE A 105 -20.02 15.00 -2.38
CA ILE A 105 -19.47 13.73 -1.91
C ILE A 105 -20.58 12.81 -1.40
N LYS A 106 -20.45 11.50 -1.62
CA LYS A 106 -21.38 10.52 -1.06
C LYS A 106 -20.94 10.12 0.35
N ASN A 107 -21.89 9.82 1.24
CA ASN A 107 -21.57 9.38 2.61
C ASN A 107 -20.77 8.06 2.68
N HIS A 108 -20.92 7.18 1.68
CA HIS A 108 -20.16 5.94 1.57
C HIS A 108 -18.85 6.09 0.78
N ASP A 109 -18.48 7.32 0.40
CA ASP A 109 -17.22 7.57 -0.29
C ASP A 109 -16.02 7.47 0.67
N THR A 110 -14.84 7.22 0.13
CA THR A 110 -13.58 7.28 0.87
C THR A 110 -12.74 8.40 0.30
N VAL A 111 -12.33 9.33 1.16
CA VAL A 111 -11.40 10.39 0.82
C VAL A 111 -9.98 9.82 0.93
N CYS A 112 -9.17 10.07 -0.08
CA CYS A 112 -7.82 9.57 -0.21
C CYS A 112 -6.86 10.74 -0.40
N MET A 113 -5.65 10.58 0.13
CA MET A 113 -4.51 11.46 -0.10
C MET A 113 -3.32 10.62 -0.54
N SER A 114 -2.70 11.00 -1.65
CA SER A 114 -1.52 10.30 -2.19
C SER A 114 -0.24 11.02 -1.80
N LEU A 115 0.60 10.36 -1.01
CA LEU A 115 1.93 10.82 -0.65
C LEU A 115 2.99 9.98 -1.36
N TYR A 116 4.12 10.58 -1.71
CA TYR A 116 5.17 9.92 -2.48
C TYR A 116 6.53 10.08 -1.79
N LYS A 117 7.32 9.02 -1.80
CA LYS A 117 8.70 9.02 -1.28
C LYS A 117 9.62 8.33 -2.27
N ARG A 118 10.77 8.94 -2.56
CA ARG A 118 11.88 8.30 -3.30
C ARG A 118 12.47 7.16 -2.45
N GLN A 119 12.58 5.99 -3.05
CA GLN A 119 13.22 4.81 -2.48
C GLN A 119 14.51 4.52 -3.21
N TYR A 120 15.47 3.97 -2.48
CA TYR A 120 16.70 3.42 -3.04
C TYR A 120 16.71 1.91 -2.74
N PRO A 121 17.22 1.08 -3.66
CA PRO A 121 17.45 -0.33 -3.38
C PRO A 121 18.31 -0.49 -2.10
N PRO A 122 18.03 -1.50 -1.26
CA PRO A 122 18.92 -1.83 -0.16
C PRO A 122 20.28 -2.29 -0.72
N PHE A 123 21.35 -1.94 -0.02
CA PHE A 123 22.68 -2.45 -0.32
C PHE A 123 22.95 -3.71 0.52
N ASP A 124 23.20 -4.86 -0.13
CA ASP A 124 23.64 -6.08 0.53
C ASP A 124 25.10 -6.38 0.13
N ALA A 125 25.96 -6.62 1.12
CA ALA A 125 27.38 -6.84 0.90
C ALA A 125 27.67 -8.24 0.32
N ARG A 126 26.73 -9.18 0.43
CA ARG A 126 26.89 -10.58 -0.03
C ARG A 126 26.69 -10.74 -1.54
N ASP A 127 26.23 -9.71 -2.24
CA ASP A 127 25.92 -9.77 -3.66
C ASP A 127 27.19 -9.77 -4.56
N PHE A 128 28.38 -9.63 -3.98
CA PHE A 128 29.65 -9.45 -4.70
C PHE A 128 30.70 -10.55 -4.46
N ASP A 129 30.36 -11.62 -3.73
CA ASP A 129 31.26 -12.76 -3.44
C ASP A 129 31.01 -13.95 -4.38
#